data_AF-A0AAJ3KGY0-F1
#
_entry.id   AF-A0AAJ3KGY0-F1
#
_cell.length_a   1.000
_cell.length_b   1.000
_cell.length_c   1.000
_cell.angle_alpha   90.00
_cell.angle_beta   90.00
_cell.angle_gamma   90.00
#
_symmetry.space_group_name_H-M   'P 1'
#
loop_
_entity.id
_entity.type
_entity.pdbx_description
1 polymer ?
#
loop_
_entity_poly.entity_id
_entity_poly.type
_entity_poly.pdbx_seq_one_letter_code
_entity_poly.pdbx_strand_id
1 'polypeptide(L)'
;MLLTVVTPGPCAGGGSRVEGDFTAHQLSPSSWNRYEECPRKYWLSRQRLPRKASMPAAMGTAVHNSVEDLCNLDLSDKDDSEIGWLPPTSKAVLDRHWALERDIFLATPRHPRWKDEMITKAHDGLVGALNILFSKSNMGKVGLSEVTVAQWKQVQSIVLSNEGTLVSECGRLMGRLDLLVADLDENGDSKGWIVADLKTGNPPKQKLNEKVSRQLRFYRDLLKEINPDHPPVYAEGWYS
;
A
#
# COMPACT_ATOMS: atom_id res chain seq x y z
N MET A 1 20.99 5.23 0.21
CA MET A 1 20.57 5.97 1.42
C MET A 1 19.65 5.03 2.19
N LEU A 2 20.09 4.48 3.33
CA LEU A 2 19.28 3.52 4.10
C LEU A 2 18.17 4.28 4.82
N LEU A 3 16.90 4.02 4.47
CA LEU A 3 15.76 4.49 5.27
C LEU A 3 15.82 3.79 6.62
N THR A 4 16.13 4.52 7.67
CA THR A 4 16.15 3.98 9.03
C THR A 4 14.76 4.14 9.62
N VAL A 5 14.05 3.02 9.82
CA VAL A 5 12.78 2.98 10.55
C VAL A 5 13.09 3.30 12.02
N VAL A 6 12.79 4.53 12.43
CA VAL A 6 12.99 4.97 13.81
C VAL A 6 11.94 4.28 14.69
N THR A 7 12.40 3.48 15.64
CA THR A 7 11.57 3.06 16.77
C THR A 7 11.46 4.23 17.76
N PRO A 8 10.28 4.61 18.26
CA PRO A 8 10.18 5.78 19.10
C PRO A 8 10.82 5.52 20.47
N GLY A 9 11.84 6.32 20.79
CA GLY A 9 12.20 6.59 22.19
C GLY A 9 11.07 7.38 22.88
N PRO A 10 10.96 7.30 24.22
CA PRO A 10 9.90 7.96 24.95
C PRO A 10 10.01 9.48 24.81
N CYS A 11 8.91 10.12 24.40
CA CYS A 11 8.80 11.57 24.29
C CYS A 11 9.10 12.23 25.65
N ALA A 12 10.15 13.05 25.71
CA ALA A 12 10.47 13.87 26.88
C ALA A 12 9.51 15.06 26.95
N GLY A 13 8.35 14.86 27.59
CA GLY A 13 7.45 15.92 28.02
C GLY A 13 7.50 16.05 29.53
N GLY A 14 8.15 17.10 30.05
CA GLY A 14 8.08 17.45 31.46
C GLY A 14 6.67 17.89 31.84
N GLY A 15 6.06 17.21 32.82
CA GLY A 15 4.77 17.62 33.40
C GLY A 15 3.96 16.45 33.96
N SER A 16 4.06 16.25 35.28
CA SER A 16 3.20 15.44 36.18
C SER A 16 2.75 14.05 35.72
N ARG A 17 3.28 13.01 36.39
CA ARG A 17 2.72 11.65 36.44
C ARG A 17 1.24 11.70 36.81
N VAL A 18 0.38 11.34 35.86
CA VAL A 18 -0.97 10.84 36.14
C VAL A 18 -0.95 9.36 35.78
N GLU A 19 -1.16 8.53 36.80
CA GLU A 19 -1.33 7.08 36.67
C GLU A 19 -2.58 6.75 35.88
N GLY A 20 -2.42 5.81 34.95
CA GLY A 20 -3.40 5.42 33.94
C GLY A 20 -2.65 5.34 32.62
N ASP A 21 -2.39 4.14 32.14
CA ASP A 21 -1.72 3.87 30.88
C ASP A 21 -2.60 4.38 29.72
N PHE A 22 -2.61 5.69 29.51
CA PHE A 22 -3.25 6.35 28.39
C PHE A 22 -2.45 5.94 27.16
N THR A 23 -2.88 4.85 26.52
CA THR A 23 -2.45 4.56 25.15
C THR A 23 -2.86 5.77 24.32
N ALA A 24 -1.88 6.61 23.96
CA ALA A 24 -2.14 7.85 23.23
C ALA A 24 -2.99 7.51 22.00
N HIS A 25 -4.11 8.20 21.83
CA HIS A 25 -5.04 7.90 20.75
C HIS A 25 -4.34 8.08 19.40
N GLN A 26 -4.20 6.99 18.64
CA GLN A 26 -3.65 7.01 17.30
C GLN A 26 -4.76 7.22 16.26
N LEU A 27 -4.56 8.21 15.39
CA LEU A 27 -5.44 8.56 14.28
C LEU A 27 -4.83 8.05 12.97
N SER A 28 -5.61 7.30 12.21
CA SER A 28 -5.28 6.86 10.86
C SER A 28 -6.22 7.47 9.82
N PRO A 29 -5.85 7.51 8.52
CA PRO A 29 -6.73 8.04 7.48
C PRO A 29 -8.11 7.37 7.44
N SER A 30 -8.15 6.05 7.62
CA SER A 30 -9.39 5.28 7.66
C SER A 30 -10.25 5.64 8.87
N SER A 31 -9.62 5.92 10.01
CA SER A 31 -10.27 6.39 11.23
C SER A 31 -10.83 7.80 11.05
N TRP A 32 -10.06 8.71 10.45
CA TRP A 32 -10.51 10.06 10.11
C TRP A 32 -11.69 10.01 9.13
N ASN A 33 -11.59 9.22 8.06
CA ASN A 33 -12.69 9.01 7.09
C ASN A 33 -13.98 8.52 7.77
N ARG A 34 -13.91 7.68 8.80
CA ARG A 34 -15.10 7.24 9.56
C ARG A 34 -15.69 8.35 10.41
N TYR A 35 -14.86 9.18 11.02
CA TYR A 35 -15.31 10.29 11.85
C TYR A 35 -16.06 11.33 11.00
N GLU A 36 -15.48 11.70 9.86
CA GLU A 36 -16.08 12.63 8.89
C GLU A 36 -17.41 12.11 8.34
N GLU A 37 -17.51 10.80 8.11
CA GLU A 37 -18.78 10.19 7.67
C GLU A 37 -19.82 10.20 8.79
N CYS A 38 -19.42 9.82 10.01
CA CYS A 38 -20.29 9.84 11.19
C CYS A 38 -19.47 9.65 12.48
N PRO A 39 -19.45 10.61 13.42
CA PRO A 39 -18.74 10.47 14.69
C PRO A 39 -19.17 9.23 15.50
N ARG A 40 -20.45 8.84 15.44
CA ARG A 40 -20.95 7.61 16.08
C ARG A 40 -20.35 6.35 15.44
N LYS A 41 -20.19 6.33 14.11
CA LYS A 41 -19.54 5.21 13.39
C LYS A 41 -18.07 5.09 13.78
N TYR A 42 -17.36 6.21 13.91
CA TYR A 42 -16.00 6.23 14.44
C TYR A 42 -15.95 5.64 15.86
N TRP A 43 -16.78 6.13 16.77
CA TRP A 43 -16.85 5.65 18.15
C TRP A 43 -17.14 4.14 18.22
N LEU A 44 -18.13 3.66 17.47
CA LEU A 44 -18.47 2.23 17.40
C LEU A 44 -17.32 1.38 16.84
N SER A 45 -16.55 1.90 15.89
CA SER A 45 -15.41 1.17 15.32
C SER A 45 -14.29 0.91 16.33
N ARG A 46 -14.25 1.68 17.43
CA ARG A 46 -13.30 1.50 18.54
C ARG A 46 -13.76 0.47 19.58
N GLN A 47 -15.03 0.07 19.55
CA GLN A 47 -15.61 -0.92 20.47
C GLN A 47 -15.29 -2.38 20.07
N ARG A 48 -14.42 -2.59 19.07
CA ARG A 48 -14.02 -3.92 18.55
C ARG A 48 -15.22 -4.82 18.18
N LEU A 49 -16.30 -4.22 17.68
CA LEU A 49 -17.48 -4.96 17.24
C LEU A 49 -17.13 -5.91 16.08
N PRO A 50 -17.78 -7.08 15.98
CA PRO A 50 -17.54 -8.03 14.90
C PRO A 50 -17.71 -7.39 13.52
N ARG A 51 -16.66 -7.48 12.71
CA ARG A 51 -16.66 -6.97 11.34
C ARG A 51 -17.34 -7.97 10.41
N LYS A 52 -17.86 -7.45 9.30
CA LYS A 52 -18.37 -8.27 8.20
C LYS A 52 -17.27 -8.41 7.15
N ALA A 53 -16.95 -9.64 6.75
CA ALA A 53 -16.07 -9.89 5.62
C ALA A 53 -16.74 -9.47 4.31
N SER A 54 -15.94 -9.00 3.35
CA SER A 54 -16.42 -8.41 2.10
C SER A 54 -15.56 -8.89 0.94
N MET A 55 -16.19 -9.41 -0.12
CA MET A 55 -15.47 -9.92 -1.30
C MET A 55 -14.56 -8.86 -1.93
N PRO A 56 -15.01 -7.60 -2.17
CA PRO A 56 -14.10 -6.55 -2.64
C PRO A 56 -12.91 -6.27 -1.72
N ALA A 57 -13.09 -6.38 -0.41
CA ALA A 57 -12.01 -6.13 0.55
C ALA A 57 -10.97 -7.25 0.51
N ALA A 58 -11.41 -8.52 0.55
CA ALA A 58 -10.52 -9.68 0.44
C ALA A 58 -9.75 -9.69 -0.89
N MET A 59 -10.44 -9.39 -1.99
CA MET A 59 -9.81 -9.24 -3.31
C MET A 59 -8.76 -8.13 -3.32
N GLY A 60 -9.10 -6.96 -2.78
CA GLY A 60 -8.17 -5.83 -2.67
C GLY A 60 -6.93 -6.19 -1.86
N THR A 61 -7.10 -6.81 -0.69
CA THR A 61 -5.99 -7.28 0.15
C THR A 61 -5.10 -8.28 -0.59
N ALA A 62 -5.68 -9.27 -1.27
CA ALA A 62 -4.91 -10.25 -2.02
C ALA A 62 -4.04 -9.60 -3.11
N VAL A 63 -4.58 -8.61 -3.82
CA VAL A 63 -3.81 -7.86 -4.84
C VAL A 63 -2.71 -7.02 -4.20
N HIS A 64 -3.00 -6.26 -3.13
CA HIS A 64 -2.01 -5.41 -2.47
C HIS A 64 -0.82 -6.24 -1.96
N ASN A 65 -1.10 -7.31 -1.21
CA ASN A 65 -0.05 -8.19 -0.68
C ASN A 65 0.73 -8.90 -1.81
N SER A 66 0.07 -9.17 -2.94
CA SER A 66 0.77 -9.74 -4.10
C SER A 66 1.74 -8.75 -4.73
N VAL A 67 1.34 -7.48 -4.90
CA VAL A 67 2.24 -6.43 -5.39
C VAL A 67 3.42 -6.25 -4.43
N GLU A 68 3.16 -6.23 -3.13
CA GLU A 68 4.20 -6.14 -2.11
C GLU A 68 5.25 -7.26 -2.25
N ASP A 69 4.80 -8.52 -2.27
CA ASP A 69 5.70 -9.66 -2.38
C ASP A 69 6.49 -9.65 -3.69
N LEU A 70 5.86 -9.23 -4.78
CA LEU A 70 6.55 -9.08 -6.07
C LEU A 70 7.63 -8.00 -6.02
N CYS A 71 7.36 -6.87 -5.38
CA CYS A 71 8.35 -5.82 -5.16
C CYS A 71 9.52 -6.29 -4.26
N ASN A 72 9.29 -7.26 -3.38
CA ASN A 72 10.28 -7.83 -2.46
C ASN A 72 10.93 -9.15 -2.94
N LEU A 73 10.71 -9.56 -4.19
CA LEU A 73 11.30 -10.80 -4.70
C LEU A 73 12.84 -10.76 -4.63
N ASP A 74 13.42 -11.84 -4.11
CA ASP A 74 14.83 -12.13 -4.29
C ASP A 74 15.03 -12.74 -5.70
N LEU A 75 15.89 -12.09 -6.48
CA LEU A 75 16.24 -12.47 -7.85
C LEU A 75 17.76 -12.62 -8.01
N SER A 76 18.48 -12.81 -6.91
CA SER A 76 19.94 -12.92 -6.90
C SER A 76 20.46 -14.15 -7.63
N ASP A 77 19.65 -15.22 -7.70
CA ASP A 77 19.94 -16.49 -8.34
C ASP A 77 19.48 -16.57 -9.81
N LYS A 78 18.77 -15.55 -10.31
CA LYS A 78 18.22 -15.51 -11.67
C LYS A 78 19.10 -14.75 -12.64
N ASP A 79 19.14 -15.27 -13.88
CA ASP A 79 19.85 -14.62 -14.98
C ASP A 79 19.11 -13.36 -15.44
N ASP A 80 19.86 -12.28 -15.63
CA ASP A 80 19.33 -10.96 -15.96
C ASP A 80 18.57 -10.92 -17.30
N SER A 81 18.85 -11.85 -18.23
CA SER A 81 18.19 -11.96 -19.52
C SER A 81 16.99 -12.92 -19.54
N GLU A 82 16.71 -13.62 -18.42
CA GLU A 82 15.58 -14.54 -18.31
C GLU A 82 14.25 -13.79 -18.53
N ILE A 83 13.42 -14.32 -19.44
CA ILE A 83 12.06 -13.84 -19.74
C ILE A 83 11.03 -14.94 -19.45
N GLY A 84 9.75 -14.60 -19.45
CA GLY A 84 8.66 -15.57 -19.22
C GLY A 84 8.50 -16.02 -17.77
N TRP A 85 9.36 -15.57 -16.86
CA TRP A 85 9.34 -15.92 -15.44
C TRP A 85 8.26 -15.16 -14.66
N LEU A 86 7.95 -13.91 -15.04
CA LEU A 86 7.07 -13.04 -14.26
C LEU A 86 5.60 -13.52 -14.23
N PRO A 87 4.98 -13.97 -15.34
CA PRO A 87 3.60 -14.47 -15.30
C PRO A 87 3.36 -15.68 -14.37
N PRO A 88 4.15 -16.77 -14.42
CA PRO A 88 3.95 -17.88 -13.49
C PRO A 88 4.24 -17.48 -12.04
N THR A 89 5.24 -16.63 -11.80
CA THR A 89 5.57 -16.12 -10.44
C THR A 89 4.43 -15.27 -9.88
N SER A 90 3.93 -14.28 -10.64
CA SER A 90 2.84 -13.40 -10.19
C SER A 90 1.56 -14.17 -9.93
N LYS A 91 1.25 -15.16 -10.77
CA LYS A 91 0.12 -16.07 -10.55
C LYS A 91 0.29 -16.87 -9.26
N ALA A 92 1.46 -17.48 -9.03
CA ALA A 92 1.71 -18.27 -7.82
C ALA A 92 1.60 -17.44 -6.53
N VAL A 93 2.13 -16.20 -6.55
CA VAL A 93 2.01 -15.24 -5.44
C VAL A 93 0.54 -14.90 -5.19
N LEU A 94 -0.22 -14.58 -6.23
CA LEU A 94 -1.64 -14.25 -6.11
C LEU A 94 -2.48 -15.42 -5.61
N ASP A 95 -2.27 -16.62 -6.14
CA ASP A 95 -2.98 -17.84 -5.74
C ASP A 95 -2.78 -18.12 -4.24
N ARG A 96 -1.56 -17.92 -3.73
CA ARG A 96 -1.25 -18.07 -2.30
C ARG A 96 -2.01 -17.04 -1.46
N HIS A 97 -1.96 -15.76 -1.80
CA HIS A 97 -2.69 -14.71 -1.08
C HIS A 97 -4.20 -14.87 -1.16
N TRP A 98 -4.71 -15.31 -2.31
CA TRP A 98 -6.13 -15.62 -2.50
C TRP A 98 -6.61 -16.73 -1.56
N ALA A 99 -5.82 -17.80 -1.39
CA ALA A 99 -6.12 -18.87 -0.47
C ALA A 99 -6.09 -18.40 1.00
N LEU A 100 -5.09 -17.60 1.40
CA LEU A 100 -5.01 -17.02 2.74
C LEU A 100 -6.21 -16.13 3.05
N GLU A 101 -6.56 -15.23 2.13
CA GLU A 101 -7.72 -14.35 2.29
C GLU A 101 -9.05 -15.13 2.32
N ARG A 102 -9.17 -16.23 1.57
CA ARG A 102 -10.33 -17.12 1.65
C ARG A 102 -10.49 -17.70 3.04
N ASP A 103 -9.41 -18.19 3.64
CA ASP A 103 -9.45 -18.82 4.96
C ASP A 103 -9.85 -17.80 6.05
N ILE A 104 -9.29 -16.58 5.97
CA ILE A 104 -9.67 -15.45 6.85
C ILE A 104 -11.15 -15.06 6.65
N PHE A 105 -11.60 -15.00 5.40
CA PHE A 105 -12.96 -14.64 5.04
C PHE A 105 -13.99 -15.64 5.60
N LEU A 106 -13.72 -16.95 5.45
CA LEU A 106 -14.59 -18.02 5.94
C LEU A 106 -14.54 -18.16 7.48
N ALA A 107 -13.42 -17.82 8.10
CA ALA A 107 -13.31 -17.77 9.56
C ALA A 107 -14.04 -16.57 10.19
N THR A 108 -14.32 -15.51 9.42
CA THR A 108 -14.98 -14.30 9.92
C THR A 108 -16.48 -14.55 10.14
N PRO A 109 -17.05 -14.46 11.37
CA PRO A 109 -18.40 -14.93 11.67
C PRO A 109 -19.52 -14.36 10.79
N ARG A 110 -19.35 -13.13 10.28
CA ARG A 110 -20.28 -12.48 9.36
C ARG A 110 -19.64 -12.38 7.99
N HIS A 111 -19.94 -13.32 7.10
CA HIS A 111 -19.44 -13.29 5.73
C HIS A 111 -20.55 -13.67 4.73
N PRO A 112 -20.57 -13.10 3.52
CA PRO A 112 -21.39 -13.62 2.43
C PRO A 112 -20.77 -14.90 1.85
N ARG A 113 -21.36 -15.46 0.79
CA ARG A 113 -20.74 -16.55 0.04
C ARG A 113 -19.42 -16.08 -0.60
N TRP A 114 -18.38 -16.92 -0.51
CA TRP A 114 -17.13 -16.75 -1.25
C TRP A 114 -17.35 -16.97 -2.75
N LYS A 115 -16.71 -16.12 -3.57
CA LYS A 115 -16.84 -16.13 -5.02
C LYS A 115 -15.50 -16.42 -5.66
N ASP A 116 -15.23 -17.70 -5.94
CA ASP A 116 -13.97 -18.14 -6.53
C ASP A 116 -13.70 -17.48 -7.89
N GLU A 117 -14.74 -17.16 -8.66
CA GLU A 117 -14.63 -16.49 -9.96
C GLU A 117 -14.04 -15.07 -9.87
N MET A 118 -14.00 -14.46 -8.68
CA MET A 118 -13.40 -13.14 -8.48
C MET A 118 -11.87 -13.17 -8.55
N ILE A 119 -11.23 -14.35 -8.54
CA ILE A 119 -9.78 -14.46 -8.71
C ILE A 119 -9.31 -13.91 -10.06
N THR A 120 -10.12 -14.04 -11.12
CA THR A 120 -9.81 -13.47 -12.43
C THR A 120 -9.72 -11.95 -12.37
N LYS A 121 -10.62 -11.31 -11.60
CA LYS A 121 -10.57 -9.85 -11.38
C LYS A 121 -9.39 -9.44 -10.51
N ALA A 122 -9.02 -10.28 -9.54
CA ALA A 122 -7.82 -10.07 -8.74
C ALA A 122 -6.57 -10.11 -9.63
N HIS A 123 -6.53 -11.06 -10.58
CA HIS A 123 -5.46 -11.16 -11.56
C HIS A 123 -5.40 -9.93 -12.47
N ASP A 124 -6.54 -9.48 -13.01
CA ASP A 124 -6.60 -8.24 -13.80
C ASP A 124 -6.10 -7.03 -13.02
N GLY A 125 -6.50 -6.90 -11.74
CA GLY A 125 -6.02 -5.86 -10.85
C GLY A 125 -4.52 -5.95 -10.56
N LEU A 126 -3.98 -7.16 -10.36
CA LEU A 126 -2.53 -7.34 -10.19
C LEU A 126 -1.78 -6.91 -11.46
N VAL A 127 -2.21 -7.36 -12.64
CA VAL A 127 -1.61 -6.95 -13.92
C VAL A 127 -1.70 -5.44 -14.11
N GLY A 128 -2.84 -4.82 -13.75
CA GLY A 128 -3.01 -3.37 -13.78
C GLY A 128 -1.99 -2.65 -12.89
N ALA A 129 -1.81 -3.09 -11.64
CA ALA A 129 -0.85 -2.51 -10.71
C ALA A 129 0.60 -2.66 -11.19
N LEU A 130 0.96 -3.83 -11.74
CA LEU A 130 2.30 -4.07 -12.31
C LEU A 130 2.57 -3.17 -13.52
N ASN A 131 1.58 -2.96 -14.38
CA ASN A 131 1.71 -2.04 -15.52
C ASN A 131 1.88 -0.58 -15.09
N ILE A 132 1.26 -0.17 -13.98
CA ILE A 132 1.50 1.17 -13.42
C ILE A 132 2.95 1.27 -12.94
N LEU A 133 3.47 0.25 -12.24
CA LEU A 133 4.87 0.22 -11.82
C LEU A 133 5.84 0.31 -13.01
N PHE A 134 5.60 -0.44 -14.10
CA PHE A 134 6.39 -0.32 -15.33
C PHE A 134 6.38 1.11 -15.88
N SER A 135 5.21 1.74 -15.93
CA SER A 135 5.11 3.11 -16.43
C SER A 135 5.91 4.11 -15.57
N LYS A 136 6.07 3.85 -14.27
CA LYS A 136 6.83 4.70 -13.34
C LYS A 136 8.33 4.43 -13.37
N SER A 137 8.77 3.28 -13.87
CA SER A 137 10.19 2.93 -14.05
C SER A 137 10.75 3.35 -15.41
N ASN A 138 10.06 4.25 -16.13
CA ASN A 138 10.35 4.61 -17.53
C ASN A 138 10.38 3.41 -18.48
N MET A 139 9.80 2.29 -18.08
CA MET A 139 9.53 1.19 -18.98
C MET A 139 8.26 1.53 -19.75
N GLY A 140 8.29 1.37 -21.07
CA GLY A 140 7.09 1.46 -21.90
C GLY A 140 6.05 0.40 -21.50
N LYS A 141 4.96 0.30 -22.26
CA LYS A 141 4.07 -0.85 -22.13
C LYS A 141 4.81 -2.11 -22.59
N VAL A 142 5.14 -3.00 -21.67
CA VAL A 142 5.79 -4.29 -21.92
C VAL A 142 4.84 -5.39 -21.48
N GLY A 143 4.73 -6.47 -22.27
CA GLY A 143 3.96 -7.64 -21.84
C GLY A 143 4.67 -8.34 -20.67
N LEU A 144 3.93 -8.80 -19.65
CA LEU A 144 4.55 -9.45 -18.48
C LEU A 144 5.47 -10.62 -18.86
N SER A 145 5.17 -11.34 -19.95
CA SER A 145 5.99 -12.44 -20.46
C SER A 145 7.34 -12.01 -21.06
N GLU A 146 7.46 -10.75 -21.45
CA GLU A 146 8.66 -10.18 -22.10
C GLU A 146 9.58 -9.47 -21.10
N VAL A 147 9.10 -9.27 -19.87
CA VAL A 147 9.87 -8.60 -18.81
C VAL A 147 11.08 -9.46 -18.44
N THR A 148 12.27 -8.90 -18.64
CA THR A 148 13.51 -9.54 -18.19
C THR A 148 13.70 -9.39 -16.69
N VAL A 149 14.51 -10.25 -16.08
CA VAL A 149 14.89 -10.11 -14.66
C VAL A 149 15.59 -8.77 -14.40
N ALA A 150 16.48 -8.33 -15.30
CA ALA A 150 17.13 -7.02 -15.18
C ALA A 150 16.14 -5.85 -15.17
N GLN A 151 15.13 -5.91 -16.03
CA GLN A 151 14.07 -4.91 -16.07
C GLN A 151 13.27 -4.88 -14.78
N TRP A 152 12.94 -6.04 -14.19
CA TRP A 152 12.26 -6.06 -12.90
C TRP A 152 13.14 -5.55 -11.76
N LYS A 153 14.44 -5.87 -11.75
CA LYS A 153 15.39 -5.28 -10.79
C LYS A 153 15.41 -3.76 -10.89
N GLN A 154 15.27 -3.18 -12.09
CA GLN A 154 15.09 -1.74 -12.28
C GLN A 154 13.75 -1.23 -11.72
N VAL A 155 12.66 -1.99 -11.85
CA VAL A 155 11.39 -1.65 -11.19
C VAL A 155 11.54 -1.69 -9.66
N GLN A 156 12.22 -2.68 -9.11
CA GLN A 156 12.47 -2.78 -7.67
C GLN A 156 13.33 -1.62 -7.16
N SER A 157 14.32 -1.16 -7.95
CA SER A 157 15.23 -0.10 -7.52
C SER A 157 14.56 1.26 -7.34
N ILE A 158 13.42 1.51 -7.99
CA ILE A 158 12.64 2.75 -7.80
C ILE A 158 11.69 2.66 -6.60
N VAL A 159 11.40 1.48 -6.06
CA VAL A 159 10.54 1.30 -4.88
C VAL A 159 11.37 1.58 -3.63
N LEU A 160 11.12 2.72 -3.00
CA LEU A 160 11.84 3.19 -1.81
C LEU A 160 11.31 2.54 -0.52
N SER A 161 10.01 2.23 -0.49
CA SER A 161 9.37 1.48 0.58
C SER A 161 8.07 0.85 0.07
N ASN A 162 7.77 -0.36 0.54
CA ASN A 162 6.47 -1.02 0.43
C ASN A 162 5.92 -1.33 1.82
N GLU A 163 4.61 -1.22 2.00
CA GLU A 163 3.93 -1.38 3.31
C GLU A 163 4.51 -0.54 4.46
N GLY A 164 5.20 0.57 4.15
CA GLY A 164 5.84 1.43 5.13
C GLY A 164 4.85 1.95 6.17
N THR A 165 5.15 1.68 7.44
CA THR A 165 4.41 2.27 8.57
C THR A 165 4.94 3.67 8.85
N LEU A 166 4.08 4.67 8.66
CA LEU A 166 4.35 6.06 8.99
C LEU A 166 3.77 6.35 10.38
N VAL A 167 4.57 6.97 11.25
CA VAL A 167 4.15 7.39 12.59
C VAL A 167 4.69 8.79 12.85
N SER A 168 3.83 9.72 13.29
CA SER A 168 4.29 11.07 13.61
C SER A 168 5.22 11.07 14.82
N GLU A 169 6.00 12.13 14.99
CA GLU A 169 6.96 12.26 16.11
C GLU A 169 6.27 12.08 17.47
N CYS A 170 5.06 12.63 17.62
CA CYS A 170 4.27 12.50 18.85
C CYS A 170 3.51 11.16 18.99
N GLY A 171 3.66 10.24 18.02
CA GLY A 171 3.01 8.92 18.02
C GLY A 171 1.50 8.91 17.78
N ARG A 172 0.88 10.07 17.54
CA ARG A 172 -0.59 10.23 17.46
C ARG A 172 -1.14 10.06 16.05
N LEU A 173 -0.35 10.27 15.01
CA LEU A 173 -0.75 10.03 13.63
C LEU A 173 -0.06 8.77 13.15
N MET A 174 -0.81 7.86 12.53
CA MET A 174 -0.25 6.64 11.97
C MET A 174 -0.90 6.27 10.63
N GLY A 175 -0.12 5.70 9.74
CA GLY A 175 -0.57 5.25 8.43
C GLY A 175 0.23 4.07 7.92
N ARG A 176 -0.38 3.24 7.06
CA ARG A 176 0.34 2.26 6.25
C ARG A 176 0.27 2.73 4.80
N LEU A 177 1.41 3.12 4.24
CA LEU A 177 1.52 3.44 2.82
C LEU A 177 1.52 2.12 2.03
N ASP A 178 0.92 2.10 0.84
CA ASP A 178 1.04 0.92 -0.01
C ASP A 178 2.43 0.90 -0.67
N LEU A 179 2.77 1.99 -1.38
CA LEU A 179 4.08 2.15 -2.02
C LEU A 179 4.62 3.58 -1.88
N LEU A 180 5.92 3.70 -1.69
CA LEU A 180 6.70 4.93 -1.85
C LEU A 180 7.70 4.68 -2.98
N VAL A 181 7.62 5.47 -4.04
CA VAL A 181 8.38 5.25 -5.27
C VAL A 181 9.14 6.51 -5.64
N ALA A 182 10.34 6.37 -6.18
CA ALA A 182 11.08 7.48 -6.79
C ALA A 182 10.32 7.98 -8.03
N ASP A 183 10.07 9.29 -8.10
CA ASP A 183 9.57 9.95 -9.30
C ASP A 183 10.75 10.19 -10.23
N LEU A 184 10.80 9.46 -11.34
CA LEU A 184 11.87 9.59 -12.32
C LEU A 184 11.56 10.71 -13.33
N ASP A 185 12.60 11.38 -13.79
CA ASP A 185 12.55 12.22 -14.98
C ASP A 185 12.81 11.40 -16.26
N GLU A 186 12.85 12.06 -17.42
CA GLU A 186 13.08 11.40 -18.71
C GLU A 186 14.48 10.75 -18.83
N ASN A 187 15.45 11.18 -18.01
CA ASN A 187 16.81 10.63 -17.98
C ASN A 187 16.94 9.46 -17.00
N GLY A 188 15.90 9.19 -16.20
CA GLY A 188 15.93 8.17 -15.14
C GLY A 188 16.46 8.68 -13.80
N ASP A 189 16.68 9.98 -13.67
CA ASP A 189 17.09 10.60 -12.41
C ASP A 189 15.88 10.89 -11.52
N SER A 190 16.01 10.68 -10.22
CA SER A 190 14.93 10.96 -9.28
C SER A 190 14.76 12.46 -9.09
N LYS A 191 13.59 12.99 -9.47
CA LYS A 191 13.20 14.40 -9.26
C LYS A 191 12.33 14.59 -8.00
N GLY A 192 11.92 13.51 -7.36
CA GLY A 192 10.97 13.54 -6.24
C GLY A 192 10.55 12.16 -5.80
N TRP A 193 9.56 12.12 -4.91
CA TRP A 193 8.91 10.90 -4.43
C TRP A 193 7.41 10.91 -4.72
N ILE A 194 6.87 9.74 -5.02
CA ILE A 194 5.44 9.48 -5.19
C ILE A 194 4.98 8.57 -4.05
N VAL A 195 4.07 9.08 -3.24
CA VAL A 195 3.26 8.26 -2.33
C VAL A 195 2.10 7.67 -3.13
N ALA A 196 2.12 6.36 -3.34
CA ALA A 196 1.11 5.64 -4.09
C ALA A 196 0.18 4.86 -3.16
N ASP A 197 -1.12 4.99 -3.40
CA ASP A 197 -2.20 4.25 -2.73
C ASP A 197 -2.90 3.41 -3.80
N LEU A 198 -2.76 2.09 -3.71
CA LEU A 198 -3.30 1.14 -4.67
C LEU A 198 -4.83 1.02 -4.48
N LYS A 199 -5.56 0.91 -5.58
CA LYS A 199 -7.03 0.85 -5.61
C LYS A 199 -7.50 -0.16 -6.65
N THR A 200 -8.11 -1.25 -6.18
CA THR A 200 -8.65 -2.32 -7.04
C THR A 200 -10.08 -2.02 -7.52
N GLY A 201 -10.28 -0.90 -8.21
CA GLY A 201 -11.60 -0.45 -8.65
C GLY A 201 -11.55 0.62 -9.74
N ASN A 202 -12.71 1.01 -10.24
CA ASN A 202 -12.77 1.94 -11.37
C ASN A 202 -12.12 3.30 -11.05
N PRO A 203 -11.30 3.84 -11.97
CA PRO A 203 -10.74 5.16 -11.81
C PRO A 203 -11.85 6.22 -11.79
N PRO A 204 -11.68 7.31 -11.02
CA PRO A 204 -12.63 8.42 -11.00
C PRO A 204 -12.66 9.13 -12.35
N LYS A 205 -13.85 9.49 -12.83
CA LYS A 205 -14.01 10.18 -14.12
C LYS A 205 -13.66 11.68 -14.09
N GLN A 206 -13.67 12.31 -12.92
CA GLN A 206 -13.44 13.75 -12.77
C GLN A 206 -12.58 14.06 -11.54
N LYS A 207 -13.17 14.00 -10.35
CA LYS A 207 -12.48 14.28 -9.08
C LYS A 207 -12.27 13.00 -8.31
N LEU A 208 -11.11 12.89 -7.66
CA LEU A 208 -10.85 11.86 -6.67
C LEU A 208 -11.92 11.92 -5.57
N ASN A 209 -12.35 10.75 -5.10
CA ASN A 209 -13.21 10.67 -3.94
C ASN A 209 -12.53 11.35 -2.75
N GLU A 210 -13.25 12.19 -2.00
CA GLU A 210 -12.70 12.92 -0.85
C GLU A 210 -12.01 12.00 0.17
N LYS A 211 -12.53 10.77 0.37
CA LYS A 211 -11.92 9.77 1.27
C LYS A 211 -10.53 9.35 0.80
N VAL A 212 -10.36 9.16 -0.51
CA VAL A 212 -9.07 8.81 -1.14
C VAL A 212 -8.15 10.02 -1.14
N SER A 213 -8.67 11.20 -1.48
CA SER A 213 -7.88 12.44 -1.45
C SER A 213 -7.35 12.75 -0.05
N ARG A 214 -8.16 12.57 0.99
CA ARG A 214 -7.75 12.73 2.39
C ARG A 214 -6.67 11.72 2.78
N GLN A 215 -6.81 10.47 2.37
CA GLN A 215 -5.83 9.42 2.63
C GLN A 215 -4.46 9.74 2.00
N LEU A 216 -4.46 10.09 0.72
CA LEU A 216 -3.25 10.48 -0.01
C LEU A 216 -2.54 11.69 0.60
N ARG A 217 -3.31 12.74 0.93
CA ARG A 217 -2.75 13.95 1.57
C ARG A 217 -2.19 13.64 2.96
N PHE A 218 -2.90 12.83 3.75
CA PHE A 218 -2.43 12.40 5.06
C PHE A 218 -1.07 11.68 4.96
N TYR A 219 -0.93 10.71 4.07
CA TYR A 219 0.33 9.99 3.91
C TYR A 219 1.45 10.89 3.41
N ARG A 220 1.18 11.75 2.42
CA ARG A 220 2.16 12.71 1.93
C ARG A 220 2.64 13.65 3.03
N ASP A 221 1.72 14.26 3.76
CA ASP A 221 2.07 15.29 4.75
C ASP A 221 2.75 14.66 5.96
N LEU A 222 2.32 13.46 6.38
CA LEU A 222 3.00 12.70 7.42
C LEU A 222 4.41 12.25 6.98
N LEU A 223 4.58 11.83 5.72
CA LEU A 223 5.90 11.47 5.19
C LEU A 223 6.85 12.68 5.20
N LYS A 224 6.34 13.87 4.86
CA LYS A 224 7.12 15.11 4.90
C LYS A 224 7.50 15.52 6.32
N GLU A 225 6.57 15.39 7.26
CA GLU A 225 6.82 15.68 8.67
C GLU A 225 7.98 14.84 9.23
N ILE A 226 8.00 13.54 8.93
CA ILE A 226 9.01 12.62 9.48
C ILE A 226 10.33 12.61 8.69
N ASN A 227 10.39 13.24 7.51
CA ASN A 227 11.59 13.33 6.67
C ASN A 227 11.87 14.80 6.31
N PRO A 228 12.52 15.61 7.16
CA PRO A 228 12.69 17.05 6.91
C PRO A 228 13.46 17.38 5.62
N ASP A 229 14.38 16.49 5.19
CA ASP A 229 15.17 16.65 3.97
C ASP A 229 14.56 15.93 2.76
N HIS A 230 13.24 15.71 2.76
CA HIS A 230 12.56 15.06 1.66
C HIS A 230 12.71 15.86 0.33
N PRO A 231 12.85 15.20 -0.83
CA PRO A 231 12.71 15.86 -2.12
C PRO A 231 11.23 16.23 -2.37
N PRO A 232 10.85 16.87 -3.50
CA PRO A 232 9.44 17.10 -3.81
C PRO A 232 8.60 15.82 -3.69
N VAL A 233 7.53 15.85 -2.90
CA VAL A 233 6.64 14.69 -2.68
C VAL A 233 5.25 14.94 -3.23
N TYR A 234 4.80 14.02 -4.08
CA TYR A 234 3.46 13.95 -4.66
C TYR A 234 2.72 12.72 -4.14
N ALA A 235 1.39 12.71 -4.30
CA ALA A 235 0.57 11.58 -3.90
C ALA A 235 -0.40 11.21 -5.02
N GLU A 236 -0.48 9.92 -5.34
CA GLU A 236 -1.24 9.39 -6.46
C GLU A 236 -2.10 8.20 -6.04
N GLY A 237 -3.36 8.20 -6.45
CA GLY A 237 -4.22 7.03 -6.36
C GLY A 237 -4.02 6.17 -7.60
N TRP A 238 -3.48 4.96 -7.43
CA TRP A 238 -3.19 4.05 -8.52
C TRP A 238 -4.35 3.07 -8.68
N TYR A 239 -5.15 3.29 -9.72
CA TYR A 239 -6.34 2.49 -9.99
C TYR A 239 -6.00 1.38 -10.97
N SER A 240 -6.07 0.14 -10.48
CA SER A 240 -5.84 -1.10 -11.22
C SER A 240 -7.14 -1.85 -11.48
#